data_AF-A0A543EVI1-F1
#
_entry.id   AF-A0A543EVI1-F1
#
_cell.length_a   1.000
_cell.length_b   1.000
_cell.length_c   1.000
_cell.angle_alpha   90.00
_cell.angle_beta   90.00
_cell.angle_gamma   90.00
#
_symmetry.space_group_name_H-M   'P 1'
#
loop_
_entity.id
_entity.type
_entity.pdbx_description
1 polymer ?
#
loop_
_entity_poly.entity_id
_entity_poly.type
_entity_poly.pdbx_seq_one_letter_code
_entity_poly.pdbx_strand_id
1 'polypeptide(L)'
;MNSAPDRVDAATDPPYVTDRESFDAYTHREIWELVHEALRPAELGRVAEGWQAGAEALDELFAAFAAAVRREFAEWHGEAATAARESTEQFLRAGAAVRDVCAELHRLMESNSSAAQAIRDAIPPPPEPYVPNPDPVLEAIEGGPRKMAHDIAAAEALADAQDTLTFGYNSTLVASGDAVPVFGTPGPSGEGAR
;
A
#
# COMPACT_ATOMS: atom_id res chain seq x y z
N MET A 1 -22.22 -22.97 24.04
CA MET A 1 -21.18 -22.82 23.01
C MET A 1 -21.34 -21.42 22.43
N ASN A 2 -20.34 -20.56 22.65
CA ASN A 2 -20.31 -19.18 22.19
C ASN A 2 -20.27 -19.15 20.66
N SER A 3 -21.26 -18.54 20.02
CA SER A 3 -21.10 -18.00 18.68
C SER A 3 -20.29 -16.73 18.80
N ALA A 4 -19.10 -16.71 18.20
CA ALA A 4 -18.36 -15.49 17.99
C ALA A 4 -19.22 -14.52 17.14
N PRO A 5 -19.12 -13.20 17.36
CA PRO A 5 -19.71 -12.25 16.43
C PRO A 5 -19.07 -12.49 15.06
N ASP A 6 -19.92 -12.70 14.06
CA ASP A 6 -19.57 -12.78 12.65
C ASP A 6 -18.72 -11.55 12.32
N ARG A 7 -17.40 -11.75 12.23
CA ARG A 7 -16.53 -10.74 11.64
C ARG A 7 -17.07 -10.64 10.23
N VAL A 8 -17.55 -9.46 9.84
CA VAL A 8 -17.78 -9.19 8.43
C VAL A 8 -16.45 -9.52 7.76
N ASP A 9 -16.39 -10.65 7.06
CA ASP A 9 -15.20 -11.01 6.29
C ASP A 9 -15.00 -9.85 5.34
N ALA A 10 -14.00 -9.02 5.63
CA ALA A 10 -13.70 -7.84 4.85
C ALA A 10 -13.27 -8.39 3.49
N ALA A 11 -14.22 -8.42 2.56
CA ALA A 11 -13.94 -8.80 1.19
C ALA A 11 -12.84 -7.89 0.69
N THR A 12 -11.88 -8.47 -0.02
CA THR A 12 -10.84 -7.70 -0.70
C THR A 12 -11.11 -7.73 -2.19
N ASP A 13 -10.66 -6.70 -2.88
CA ASP A 13 -10.64 -6.72 -4.34
C ASP A 13 -9.75 -7.88 -4.83
N PRO A 14 -10.04 -8.41 -6.03
CA PRO A 14 -9.07 -9.25 -6.73
C PRO A 14 -7.74 -8.50 -6.94
N PRO A 15 -6.63 -9.22 -7.17
CA PRO A 15 -5.35 -8.61 -7.46
C PRO A 15 -5.43 -7.56 -8.57
N TYR A 16 -5.00 -6.33 -8.26
CA TYR A 16 -4.93 -5.24 -9.23
C TYR A 16 -3.82 -5.45 -10.27
N VAL A 17 -2.79 -6.22 -9.92
CA VAL A 17 -1.68 -6.58 -10.80
C VAL A 17 -1.55 -8.09 -10.80
N THR A 18 -1.86 -8.71 -11.94
CA THR A 18 -1.90 -10.17 -12.07
C THR A 18 -0.53 -10.79 -12.36
N ASP A 19 0.36 -10.02 -13.01
CA ASP A 19 1.69 -10.47 -13.41
C ASP A 19 2.77 -9.73 -12.62
N ARG A 20 3.77 -10.45 -12.11
CA ARG A 20 4.93 -9.84 -11.45
C ARG A 20 5.88 -9.31 -12.52
N GLU A 21 6.43 -8.13 -12.29
CA GLU A 21 7.38 -7.51 -13.21
C GLU A 21 8.70 -8.30 -13.21
N SER A 22 9.30 -8.43 -14.40
CA SER A 22 10.64 -8.98 -14.60
C SER A 22 11.59 -7.82 -14.90
N PHE A 23 12.65 -7.71 -14.09
CA PHE A 23 13.59 -6.58 -14.14
C PHE A 23 14.86 -6.90 -14.94
N ASP A 24 15.00 -8.14 -15.36
CA ASP A 24 16.13 -8.77 -16.05
C ASP A 24 16.48 -8.05 -17.36
N ALA A 25 15.46 -7.45 -18.01
CA ALA A 25 15.58 -6.78 -19.30
C ALA A 25 16.06 -5.33 -19.21
N TYR A 26 16.06 -4.73 -18.02
CA TYR A 26 16.43 -3.33 -17.83
C TYR A 26 17.91 -3.17 -17.54
N THR A 27 18.49 -2.10 -18.07
CA THR A 27 19.81 -1.62 -17.67
C THR A 27 19.75 -0.93 -16.30
N HIS A 28 20.90 -0.81 -15.62
CA HIS A 28 20.97 -0.16 -14.30
C HIS A 28 20.51 1.30 -14.40
N ARG A 29 20.86 2.00 -15.49
CA ARG A 29 20.40 3.37 -15.72
C ARG A 29 18.88 3.45 -15.83
N GLU A 30 18.24 2.59 -16.62
CA GLU A 30 16.78 2.57 -16.75
C GLU A 30 16.11 2.26 -15.42
N ILE A 31 16.64 1.29 -14.66
CA ILE A 31 16.17 0.98 -13.30
C ILE A 31 16.27 2.22 -12.41
N TRP A 32 17.43 2.87 -12.38
CA TRP A 32 17.66 4.03 -11.53
C TRP A 32 16.73 5.20 -11.88
N GLU A 33 16.57 5.50 -13.18
CA GLU A 33 15.68 6.55 -13.68
C GLU A 33 14.21 6.25 -13.31
N LEU A 34 13.71 5.04 -13.61
CA LEU A 34 12.34 4.65 -13.29
C LEU A 34 12.06 4.73 -11.80
N VAL A 35 12.97 4.23 -10.96
CA VAL A 35 12.83 4.27 -9.51
C VAL A 35 12.88 5.71 -8.98
N HIS A 36 13.70 6.59 -9.55
CA HIS A 36 13.84 7.95 -9.01
C HIS A 36 12.80 8.94 -9.56
N GLU A 37 12.24 8.68 -10.75
CA GLU A 37 11.25 9.53 -11.41
C GLU A 37 9.80 9.08 -11.20
N ALA A 38 9.54 7.77 -11.27
CA ALA A 38 8.19 7.21 -11.23
C ALA A 38 7.78 6.77 -9.82
N LEU A 39 8.71 6.23 -9.02
CA LEU A 39 8.40 5.82 -7.66
C LEU A 39 8.44 7.04 -6.72
N ARG A 40 7.26 7.43 -6.22
CA ARG A 40 7.05 8.66 -5.43
C ARG A 40 6.57 8.36 -4.01
N PRO A 41 7.47 8.00 -3.07
CA PRO A 41 7.12 7.69 -1.67
C PRO A 41 6.27 8.79 -1.00
N ALA A 42 6.66 10.05 -1.18
CA ALA A 42 5.95 11.19 -0.59
C ALA A 42 4.52 11.37 -1.13
N GLU A 43 4.20 10.89 -2.32
CA GLU A 43 2.82 10.89 -2.82
C GLU A 43 2.00 9.78 -2.15
N LEU A 44 2.57 8.59 -1.97
CA LEU A 44 1.94 7.49 -1.25
C LEU A 44 1.65 7.86 0.21
N GLY A 45 2.61 8.49 0.90
CA GLY A 45 2.41 9.00 2.27
C GLY A 45 1.27 10.02 2.36
N ARG A 46 1.17 10.96 1.41
CA ARG A 46 0.04 11.92 1.36
C ARG A 46 -1.31 11.24 1.16
N VAL A 47 -1.37 10.17 0.37
CA VAL A 47 -2.60 9.37 0.22
C VAL A 47 -2.92 8.66 1.54
N ALA A 48 -1.92 8.12 2.25
CA ALA A 48 -2.09 7.51 3.57
C ALA A 48 -2.67 8.51 4.59
N GLU A 49 -2.17 9.74 4.63
CA GLU A 49 -2.69 10.82 5.48
C GLU A 49 -4.16 11.13 5.16
N GLY A 50 -4.54 11.14 3.88
CA GLY A 50 -5.92 11.33 3.46
C GLY A 50 -6.88 10.25 3.98
N TRP A 51 -6.45 8.99 3.94
CA TRP A 51 -7.23 7.87 4.51
C TRP A 51 -7.36 7.95 6.03
N GLN A 52 -6.30 8.35 6.73
CA GLN A 52 -6.34 8.57 8.17
C GLN A 52 -7.32 9.68 8.54
N ALA A 53 -7.22 10.84 7.87
CA ALA A 53 -8.13 11.96 8.11
C ALA A 53 -9.60 11.57 7.85
N GLY A 54 -9.85 10.76 6.81
CA GLY A 54 -11.18 10.20 6.53
C GLY A 54 -11.68 9.29 7.66
N ALA A 55 -10.83 8.39 8.18
CA ALA A 55 -11.18 7.53 9.30
C ALA A 55 -11.51 8.33 10.57
N GLU A 56 -10.70 9.34 10.90
CA GLU A 56 -10.92 10.22 12.05
C GLU A 56 -12.24 11.00 11.92
N ALA A 57 -12.50 11.60 10.74
CA ALA A 57 -13.73 12.33 10.48
C ALA A 57 -14.99 11.44 10.58
N LEU A 58 -14.92 10.19 10.11
CA LEU A 58 -16.00 9.22 10.26
C LEU A 58 -16.25 8.87 11.74
N ASP A 59 -15.18 8.63 12.51
CA ASP A 59 -15.30 8.29 13.92
C ASP A 59 -15.99 9.42 14.71
N GLU A 60 -15.57 10.67 14.47
CA GLU A 60 -16.19 11.85 15.08
C GLU A 60 -17.68 11.99 14.70
N LEU A 61 -18.01 11.83 13.42
CA LEU A 61 -19.38 11.94 12.92
C LEU A 61 -20.29 10.88 13.55
N PHE A 62 -19.86 9.62 13.57
CA PHE A 62 -20.65 8.52 14.13
C PHE A 62 -20.75 8.61 15.65
N ALA A 63 -19.72 9.10 16.35
CA ALA A 63 -19.80 9.36 17.79
C ALA A 63 -20.84 10.45 18.11
N ALA A 64 -20.86 11.53 17.34
CA ALA A 64 -21.84 12.61 17.48
C ALA A 64 -23.27 12.14 17.18
N PHE A 65 -23.45 11.36 16.10
CA PHE A 65 -24.73 10.77 15.75
C PHE A 65 -25.25 9.82 16.85
N ALA A 66 -24.41 8.92 17.36
CA ALA A 66 -24.78 8.01 18.44
C ALA A 66 -25.20 8.76 19.71
N ALA A 67 -24.50 9.85 20.05
CA ALA A 67 -24.88 10.71 21.18
C ALA A 67 -26.23 11.39 20.97
N ALA A 68 -26.49 11.93 19.77
CA ALA A 68 -27.76 12.58 19.43
C ALA A 68 -28.94 11.60 19.49
N VAL A 69 -28.80 10.41 18.92
CA VAL A 69 -29.85 9.40 18.89
C VAL A 69 -30.16 8.85 20.28
N ARG A 70 -29.14 8.58 21.10
CA ARG A 70 -29.34 8.16 22.50
C ARG A 70 -30.16 9.17 23.30
N ARG A 71 -29.93 10.46 23.07
CA ARG A 71 -30.70 11.53 23.71
C ARG A 71 -32.15 11.55 23.23
N GLU A 72 -32.38 11.41 21.93
CA GLU A 72 -33.74 11.41 21.37
C GLU A 72 -34.57 10.21 21.84
N PHE A 73 -33.95 9.04 21.95
CA PHE A 73 -34.62 7.81 22.38
C PHE A 73 -34.68 7.62 23.89
N ALA A 74 -34.21 8.57 24.70
CA ALA A 74 -34.14 8.42 26.16
C ALA A 74 -35.53 8.15 26.79
N GLU A 75 -36.56 8.82 26.28
CA GLU A 75 -37.93 8.72 26.79
C GLU A 75 -38.85 7.83 25.92
N TRP A 76 -38.31 7.23 24.85
CA TRP A 76 -39.07 6.40 23.92
C TRP A 76 -39.18 4.95 24.43
N HIS A 77 -40.40 4.42 24.42
CA HIS A 77 -40.72 3.09 24.93
C HIS A 77 -41.60 2.31 23.95
N GLY A 78 -41.67 0.98 24.14
CA GLY A 78 -42.47 0.08 23.30
C GLY A 78 -41.71 -0.45 22.08
N GLU A 79 -42.38 -1.29 21.30
CA GLU A 79 -41.80 -2.05 20.18
C GLU A 79 -41.15 -1.15 19.12
N ALA A 80 -41.78 -0.02 18.79
CA ALA A 80 -41.23 0.96 17.84
C ALA A 80 -39.89 1.56 18.32
N ALA A 81 -39.75 1.79 19.63
CA ALA A 81 -38.51 2.31 20.21
C ALA A 81 -37.40 1.25 20.19
N THR A 82 -37.73 -0.02 20.38
CA THR A 82 -36.77 -1.14 20.25
C THR A 82 -36.29 -1.25 18.80
N ALA A 83 -37.21 -1.29 17.83
CA ALA A 83 -36.87 -1.38 16.41
C ALA A 83 -35.98 -0.21 15.94
N ALA A 84 -36.27 1.01 16.41
CA ALA A 84 -35.47 2.19 16.10
C ALA A 84 -34.04 2.11 16.67
N ARG A 85 -33.87 1.57 17.88
CA ARG A 85 -32.54 1.33 18.49
C ARG A 85 -31.76 0.28 17.71
N GLU A 86 -32.39 -0.85 17.38
CA GLU A 86 -31.75 -1.92 16.60
C GLU A 86 -31.28 -1.44 15.22
N SER A 87 -32.12 -0.68 14.51
CA SER A 87 -31.77 -0.08 13.22
C SER A 87 -30.62 0.92 13.34
N THR A 88 -30.62 1.76 14.39
CA THR A 88 -29.53 2.70 14.66
C THR A 88 -28.22 1.96 14.93
N GLU A 89 -28.24 0.92 15.76
CA GLU A 89 -27.06 0.12 16.03
C GLU A 89 -26.52 -0.57 14.78
N GLN A 90 -27.39 -1.06 13.89
CA GLN A 90 -26.96 -1.62 12.61
C GLN A 90 -26.28 -0.56 11.73
N PHE A 91 -26.81 0.66 11.69
CA PHE A 91 -26.19 1.77 10.97
C PHE A 91 -24.84 2.17 11.57
N LEU A 92 -24.74 2.26 12.90
CA LEU A 92 -23.47 2.52 13.61
C LEU A 92 -22.43 1.44 13.32
N ARG A 93 -22.83 0.17 13.28
CA ARG A 93 -21.93 -0.95 12.90
C ARG A 93 -21.44 -0.82 11.46
N ALA A 94 -22.31 -0.45 10.52
CA ALA A 94 -21.92 -0.21 9.14
C ALA A 94 -20.93 0.97 9.04
N GLY A 95 -21.16 2.05 9.79
CA GLY A 95 -20.23 3.18 9.88
C GLY A 95 -18.84 2.81 10.42
N ALA A 96 -18.82 2.01 11.49
CA ALA A 96 -17.58 1.47 12.05
C ALA A 96 -16.81 0.64 11.02
N ALA A 97 -17.49 -0.20 10.23
CA ALA A 97 -16.85 -0.99 9.19
C ALA A 97 -16.20 -0.11 8.10
N VAL A 98 -16.85 0.98 7.67
CA VAL A 98 -16.27 1.94 6.70
C VAL A 98 -15.02 2.62 7.26
N ARG A 99 -15.07 3.04 8.53
CA ARG A 99 -13.90 3.62 9.22
C ARG A 99 -12.75 2.61 9.27
N ASP A 100 -13.04 1.35 9.60
CA ASP A 100 -12.02 0.31 9.71
C ASP A 100 -11.35 0.04 8.36
N VAL A 101 -12.10 0.06 7.25
CA VAL A 101 -11.55 0.00 5.88
C VAL A 101 -10.62 1.20 5.61
N CYS A 102 -11.02 2.42 5.97
CA CYS A 102 -10.16 3.61 5.80
C CYS A 102 -8.86 3.49 6.60
N ALA A 103 -8.94 3.01 7.85
CA ALA A 103 -7.77 2.81 8.70
C ALA A 103 -6.83 1.72 8.13
N GLU A 104 -7.37 0.70 7.49
CA GLU A 104 -6.56 -0.34 6.84
C GLU A 104 -5.89 0.17 5.57
N LEU A 105 -6.61 0.93 4.73
CA LEU A 105 -6.04 1.59 3.56
C LEU A 105 -4.91 2.57 3.94
N HIS A 106 -5.07 3.30 5.04
CA HIS A 106 -4.00 4.12 5.59
C HIS A 106 -2.73 3.30 5.88
N ARG A 107 -2.85 2.19 6.63
CA ARG A 107 -1.69 1.33 6.96
C ARG A 107 -1.02 0.75 5.71
N LEU A 108 -1.84 0.33 4.74
CA LEU A 108 -1.35 -0.22 3.47
C LEU A 108 -0.53 0.83 2.70
N MET A 109 -1.07 2.04 2.56
CA MET A 109 -0.38 3.13 1.85
C MET A 109 0.87 3.61 2.58
N GLU A 110 0.87 3.64 3.91
CA GLU A 110 2.05 4.00 4.71
C GLU A 110 3.17 2.96 4.58
N SER A 111 2.81 1.68 4.60
CA SER A 111 3.73 0.57 4.32
C SER A 111 4.32 0.69 2.91
N ASN A 112 3.49 0.99 1.91
CA ASN A 112 3.93 1.20 0.53
C ASN A 112 4.86 2.41 0.39
N SER A 113 4.55 3.52 1.07
CA SER A 113 5.42 4.71 1.11
C SER A 113 6.81 4.36 1.66
N SER A 114 6.84 3.64 2.79
CA SER A 114 8.10 3.21 3.42
C SER A 114 8.90 2.25 2.54
N ALA A 115 8.23 1.25 1.95
CA ALA A 115 8.87 0.29 1.04
C ALA A 115 9.42 0.98 -0.21
N ALA A 116 8.65 1.92 -0.79
CA ALA A 116 9.06 2.70 -1.94
C ALA A 116 10.32 3.52 -1.65
N GLN A 117 10.39 4.15 -0.48
CA GLN A 117 11.58 4.90 -0.05
C GLN A 117 12.78 3.98 0.14
N ALA A 118 12.59 2.82 0.78
CA ALA A 118 13.66 1.84 0.97
C ALA A 118 14.23 1.31 -0.36
N ILE A 119 13.37 1.03 -1.34
CA ILE A 119 13.78 0.61 -2.69
C ILE A 119 14.61 1.72 -3.37
N ARG A 120 14.13 2.97 -3.29
CA ARG A 120 14.81 4.12 -3.86
C ARG A 120 16.20 4.33 -3.27
N ASP A 121 16.33 4.20 -1.95
CA ASP A 121 17.60 4.37 -1.24
C ASP A 121 18.57 3.19 -1.50
N ALA A 122 18.05 1.99 -1.75
CA ALA A 122 18.84 0.80 -2.02
C ALA A 122 19.45 0.75 -3.44
N ILE A 123 18.96 1.56 -4.38
CA ILE A 123 19.41 1.56 -5.77
C ILE A 123 20.31 2.78 -6.01
N PRO A 124 21.65 2.61 -5.96
CA PRO A 124 22.57 3.71 -6.21
C PRO A 124 22.57 4.12 -7.69
N PRO A 125 23.09 5.33 -8.01
CA PRO A 125 23.32 5.74 -9.39
C PRO A 125 24.13 4.71 -10.18
N PRO A 126 23.89 4.57 -11.50
CA PRO A 126 24.64 3.64 -12.32
C PRO A 126 26.14 4.00 -12.31
N PRO A 127 27.04 3.01 -12.39
CA PRO A 127 28.48 3.24 -12.49
C PRO A 127 28.81 4.15 -13.67
N GLU A 128 29.75 5.06 -13.45
CA GLU A 128 30.28 5.89 -14.53
C GLU A 128 30.93 5.03 -15.62
N PRO A 129 30.89 5.44 -16.90
CA PRO A 129 31.56 4.72 -17.98
C PRO A 129 33.07 4.53 -17.72
N TYR A 130 33.62 3.41 -18.20
CA TYR A 130 35.06 3.18 -18.13
C TYR A 130 35.83 4.31 -18.83
N VAL A 131 36.80 4.90 -18.11
CA VAL A 131 37.69 5.92 -18.63
C VAL A 131 39.10 5.31 -18.83
N PRO A 132 39.58 5.19 -20.09
CA PRO A 132 40.93 4.72 -20.39
C PRO A 132 42.02 5.59 -19.76
N ASN A 133 43.21 5.03 -19.55
CA ASN A 133 44.37 5.82 -19.13
C ASN A 133 44.71 6.86 -20.20
N PRO A 134 44.96 8.13 -19.83
CA PRO A 134 45.46 9.13 -20.77
C PRO A 134 46.80 8.75 -21.44
N ASP A 135 47.62 7.92 -20.78
CA ASP A 135 48.81 7.32 -21.37
C ASP A 135 48.45 6.03 -22.13
N PRO A 136 48.56 6.01 -23.46
CA PRO A 136 48.19 4.86 -24.27
C PRO A 136 49.10 3.64 -24.07
N VAL A 137 50.35 3.83 -23.63
CA VAL A 137 51.27 2.72 -23.34
C VAL A 137 50.86 2.03 -22.05
N LEU A 138 50.51 2.81 -21.02
CA LEU A 138 49.96 2.26 -19.78
C LEU A 138 48.60 1.59 -20.02
N GLU A 139 47.73 2.19 -20.83
CA GLU A 139 46.44 1.56 -21.18
C GLU A 139 46.64 0.22 -21.91
N ALA A 140 47.62 0.11 -22.80
CA ALA A 140 47.89 -1.15 -23.49
C ALA A 140 48.37 -2.28 -22.55
N ILE A 141 49.04 -1.93 -21.43
CA ILE A 141 49.57 -2.89 -20.46
C ILE A 141 48.52 -3.23 -19.38
N GLU A 142 47.84 -2.21 -18.86
CA GLU A 142 46.99 -2.31 -17.66
C GLU A 142 45.48 -2.19 -17.95
N GLY A 143 45.11 -1.75 -19.15
CA GLY A 143 43.71 -1.47 -19.52
C GLY A 143 42.83 -2.71 -19.50
N GLY A 144 43.36 -3.87 -19.91
CA GLY A 144 42.62 -5.14 -19.87
C GLY A 144 42.10 -5.49 -18.47
N PRO A 145 42.99 -5.66 -17.47
CA PRO A 145 42.57 -5.88 -16.09
C PRO A 145 41.68 -4.77 -15.51
N ARG A 146 41.96 -3.49 -15.80
CA ARG A 146 41.16 -2.36 -15.31
C ARG A 146 39.74 -2.36 -15.88
N LYS A 147 39.60 -2.58 -17.18
CA LYS A 147 38.31 -2.69 -17.84
C LYS A 147 37.53 -3.89 -17.32
N MET A 148 38.18 -5.04 -17.16
CA MET A 148 37.52 -6.24 -16.62
C MET A 148 37.00 -6.02 -15.19
N ALA A 149 37.78 -5.36 -14.33
CA ALA A 149 37.34 -5.01 -12.97
C ALA A 149 36.16 -4.03 -12.99
N HIS A 150 36.15 -3.06 -13.91
CA HIS A 150 35.02 -2.14 -14.11
C HIS A 150 33.77 -2.88 -14.59
N ASP A 151 33.90 -3.73 -15.61
CA ASP A 151 32.78 -4.50 -16.17
C ASP A 151 32.17 -5.45 -15.12
N ILE A 152 32.99 -6.08 -14.26
CA ILE A 152 32.53 -6.92 -13.14
C ILE A 152 31.74 -6.07 -12.14
N ALA A 153 32.31 -4.96 -11.66
CA ALA A 153 31.65 -4.11 -10.68
C ALA A 153 30.31 -3.54 -11.22
N ALA A 154 30.26 -3.21 -12.51
CA ALA A 154 29.04 -2.74 -13.15
C ALA A 154 27.98 -3.84 -13.28
N ALA A 155 28.38 -5.08 -13.58
CA ALA A 155 27.48 -6.23 -13.62
C ALA A 155 26.94 -6.59 -12.22
N GLU A 156 27.78 -6.53 -11.18
CA GLU A 156 27.37 -6.73 -9.79
C GLU A 156 26.34 -5.67 -9.35
N ALA A 157 26.62 -4.39 -9.64
CA ALA A 157 25.69 -3.30 -9.29
C ALA A 157 24.32 -3.43 -10.00
N LEU A 158 24.32 -3.89 -11.26
CA LEU A 158 23.08 -4.17 -11.99
C LEU A 158 22.31 -5.34 -11.34
N ALA A 159 23.00 -6.45 -11.03
CA ALA A 159 22.37 -7.60 -10.41
C ALA A 159 21.74 -7.23 -9.05
N ASP A 160 22.45 -6.47 -8.22
CA ASP A 160 21.93 -5.99 -6.93
C ASP A 160 20.69 -5.10 -7.09
N ALA A 161 20.66 -4.24 -8.12
CA ALA A 161 19.49 -3.40 -8.41
C ALA A 161 18.29 -4.24 -8.90
N GLN A 162 18.53 -5.24 -9.76
CA GLN A 162 17.50 -6.17 -10.24
C GLN A 162 16.95 -7.04 -9.11
N ASP A 163 17.79 -7.53 -8.21
CA ASP A 163 17.38 -8.29 -7.02
C ASP A 163 16.57 -7.41 -6.07
N THR A 164 16.98 -6.17 -5.85
CA THR A 164 16.24 -5.20 -5.03
C THR A 164 14.82 -5.00 -5.54
N LEU A 165 14.63 -4.88 -6.85
CA LEU A 165 13.29 -4.76 -7.43
C LEU A 165 12.53 -6.09 -7.39
N THR A 166 13.19 -7.20 -7.73
CA THR A 166 12.56 -8.52 -7.75
C THR A 166 12.05 -8.94 -6.38
N PHE A 167 12.83 -8.70 -5.33
CA PHE A 167 12.49 -9.13 -3.97
C PHE A 167 11.89 -8.02 -3.12
N GLY A 168 12.17 -6.74 -3.39
CA GLY A 168 11.59 -5.60 -2.71
C GLY A 168 10.27 -5.15 -3.34
N TYR A 169 10.30 -4.69 -4.58
CA TYR A 169 9.13 -4.11 -5.26
C TYR A 169 7.99 -5.13 -5.44
N ASN A 170 8.27 -6.31 -6.00
CA ASN A 170 7.23 -7.30 -6.27
C ASN A 170 6.60 -7.90 -5.00
N SER A 171 7.36 -8.02 -3.91
CA SER A 171 6.86 -8.63 -2.66
C SER A 171 6.11 -7.64 -1.75
N THR A 172 6.30 -6.34 -1.98
CA THR A 172 5.68 -5.28 -1.17
C THR A 172 4.64 -4.52 -1.98
N LEU A 173 5.07 -3.67 -2.92
CA LEU A 173 4.21 -2.76 -3.67
C LEU A 173 3.21 -3.51 -4.54
N VAL A 174 3.65 -4.52 -5.29
CA VAL A 174 2.72 -5.32 -6.11
C VAL A 174 1.81 -6.17 -5.23
N ALA A 175 2.36 -6.82 -4.21
CA ALA A 175 1.59 -7.65 -3.29
C ALA A 175 0.54 -6.86 -2.49
N SER A 176 0.78 -5.56 -2.22
CA SER A 176 -0.19 -4.68 -1.57
C SER A 176 -1.50 -4.56 -2.35
N GLY A 177 -1.45 -4.79 -3.67
CA GLY A 177 -2.62 -4.80 -4.54
C GLY A 177 -3.41 -6.11 -4.53
N ASP A 178 -2.97 -7.16 -3.83
CA ASP A 178 -3.64 -8.47 -3.82
C ASP A 178 -4.79 -8.57 -2.81
N ALA A 179 -4.83 -7.69 -1.82
CA ALA A 179 -5.73 -7.76 -0.68
C ALA A 179 -6.27 -6.38 -0.25
N VAL A 180 -6.58 -5.52 -1.23
CA VAL A 180 -7.13 -4.19 -0.94
C VAL A 180 -8.54 -4.35 -0.37
N PRO A 181 -8.83 -3.83 0.83
CA PRO A 181 -10.14 -3.99 1.46
C PRO A 181 -11.23 -3.23 0.71
N VAL A 182 -12.41 -3.85 0.57
CA VAL A 182 -13.58 -3.21 -0.04
C VAL A 182 -14.52 -2.61 1.00
N PHE A 183 -15.19 -1.53 0.62
CA PHE A 183 -16.33 -1.03 1.38
C PHE A 183 -17.49 -2.01 1.23
N GLY A 184 -17.95 -2.58 2.34
CA GLY A 184 -19.18 -3.38 2.34
C GLY A 184 -20.40 -2.55 1.90
N THR A 185 -21.39 -3.19 1.29
CA THR A 185 -22.65 -2.53 0.95
C THR A 185 -23.40 -2.15 2.24
N PRO A 186 -23.80 -0.88 2.41
CA PRO A 186 -24.72 -0.51 3.49
C PRO A 186 -26.11 -1.05 3.15
N GLY A 187 -26.42 -2.28 3.58
CA GLY A 187 -27.72 -2.91 3.35
C GLY A 187 -28.46 -3.18 4.65
N PRO A 188 -29.77 -2.87 4.75
CA PRO A 188 -30.59 -3.44 5.82
C PRO A 188 -30.64 -4.95 5.56
N SER A 189 -30.10 -5.75 6.49
CA SER A 189 -30.31 -7.20 6.49
C SER A 189 -31.80 -7.46 6.75
N GLY A 190 -32.61 -7.46 5.68
CA GLY A 190 -34.06 -7.50 5.74
C GLY A 190 -34.65 -8.11 4.47
N GLU A 191 -34.10 -9.24 4.05
CA GLU A 191 -34.71 -10.07 3.01
C GLU A 191 -35.29 -11.31 3.70
N GLY A 192 -36.60 -11.30 3.97
CA GLY A 192 -37.31 -12.46 4.51
C GLY A 192 -38.47 -12.20 5.48
N ALA A 193 -39.39 -11.27 5.17
CA ALA A 193 -40.73 -11.30 5.74
C ALA A 193 -41.77 -11.06 4.62
N ARG A 194 -42.09 -12.14 3.92
CA ARG A 194 -43.34 -12.31 3.17
C ARG A 194 -43.96 -13.63 3.59
#